data_AF-A0A0D6M6J3-F1
#
_entry.id   AF-A0A0D6M6J3-F1
#
_cell.length_a   1.000
_cell.length_b   1.000
_cell.length_c   1.000
_cell.angle_alpha   90.00
_cell.angle_beta   90.00
_cell.angle_gamma   90.00
#
_symmetry.space_group_name_H-M   'P 1'
#
loop_
_entity.id
_entity.type
_entity.pdbx_description
1 polymer ?
#
loop_
_entity_poly.entity_id
_entity_poly.type
_entity_poly.pdbx_seq_one_letter_code
_entity_poly.pdbx_strand_id
1 'polypeptide(L)'
;MPSCVRTAVTLPYLEIFEPFVVIEGAVMSLDNLPALDPILDNLGRRHGKLEVNGKFRTYYWSTFLECSICIFRKTLTNSRKFPDKDVDQAIILWRYLLRDVMKKIKAGYNADISNRMTALAMDDNRSFSLPSIRKGSYTSDVR
;
A
#
# COMPACT_ATOMS: atom_id res chain seq x y z
N MET A 1 -16.49 -9.91 -21.76
CA MET A 1 -16.03 -9.31 -20.48
C MET A 1 -14.60 -8.86 -20.65
N PRO A 2 -14.24 -7.61 -20.29
CA PRO A 2 -12.88 -7.14 -20.48
C PRO A 2 -11.92 -7.88 -19.54
N SER A 3 -10.75 -8.23 -20.08
CA SER A 3 -9.72 -9.10 -19.48
C SER A 3 -9.23 -8.67 -18.09
N CYS A 4 -9.35 -7.40 -17.75
CA CYS A 4 -8.95 -6.81 -16.47
C CYS A 4 -9.71 -7.36 -15.26
N VAL A 5 -10.98 -7.74 -15.41
CA VAL A 5 -11.78 -8.31 -14.30
C VAL A 5 -11.37 -9.75 -14.02
N ARG A 6 -10.95 -10.50 -15.03
CA ARG A 6 -10.60 -11.92 -14.87
C ARG A 6 -9.28 -12.07 -14.10
N THR A 7 -8.34 -11.14 -14.26
CA THR A 7 -7.08 -11.10 -13.52
C THR A 7 -7.25 -10.74 -12.04
N ALA A 8 -8.28 -9.97 -11.67
CA ALA A 8 -8.53 -9.60 -10.27
C ALA A 8 -9.12 -10.75 -9.43
N VAL A 9 -9.70 -11.77 -10.07
CA VAL A 9 -10.41 -12.87 -9.38
C VAL A 9 -9.56 -14.13 -9.26
N THR A 10 -8.49 -14.28 -10.04
CA THR A 10 -7.64 -15.49 -10.05
C THR A 10 -6.29 -15.35 -9.36
N LEU A 11 -5.98 -14.19 -8.78
CA LEU A 11 -4.74 -14.02 -8.05
C LEU A 11 -4.96 -14.31 -6.54
N PRO A 12 -3.99 -14.92 -5.83
CA PRO A 12 -4.06 -15.21 -4.41
C PRO A 12 -3.91 -13.93 -3.55
N TYR A 13 -4.81 -12.97 -3.73
CA TYR A 13 -4.79 -11.65 -3.06
C TYR A 13 -5.69 -11.60 -1.82
N LEU A 14 -6.44 -12.67 -1.57
CA LEU A 14 -7.29 -12.84 -0.38
C LEU A 14 -6.50 -12.83 0.94
N GLU A 15 -5.17 -13.02 0.93
CA GLU A 15 -4.36 -12.90 2.16
C GLU A 15 -3.82 -11.47 2.42
N ILE A 16 -3.88 -10.58 1.44
CA ILE A 16 -3.21 -9.26 1.51
C ILE A 16 -4.19 -8.13 1.81
N PHE A 17 -5.47 -8.30 1.51
CA PHE A 17 -6.41 -7.19 1.52
C PHE A 17 -7.80 -7.69 1.95
N GLU A 18 -8.29 -7.19 3.07
CA GLU A 18 -9.75 -7.08 3.31
C GLU A 18 -10.15 -5.67 2.85
N PRO A 19 -10.20 -5.37 1.52
CA PRO A 19 -10.57 -4.05 1.01
C PRO A 19 -11.91 -3.62 1.58
N PHE A 20 -12.79 -4.61 1.79
CA PHE A 20 -14.13 -4.41 2.27
C PHE A 20 -14.17 -3.69 3.62
N VAL A 21 -13.39 -4.13 4.61
CA VAL A 21 -13.40 -3.52 5.96
C VAL A 21 -12.91 -2.06 5.94
N VAL A 22 -11.92 -1.77 5.12
CA VAL A 22 -11.34 -0.41 5.01
C VAL A 22 -12.31 0.53 4.28
N ILE A 23 -12.92 0.04 3.21
CA ILE A 23 -13.90 0.80 2.43
C ILE A 23 -15.19 1.00 3.24
N GLU A 24 -15.65 -0.03 3.94
CA GLU A 24 -16.79 0.03 4.85
C GLU A 24 -16.54 1.06 5.95
N GLY A 25 -15.37 1.01 6.62
CA GLY A 25 -14.97 2.02 7.60
C GLY A 25 -14.95 3.44 7.01
N ALA A 26 -14.48 3.61 5.77
CA ALA A 26 -14.49 4.88 5.05
C ALA A 26 -15.91 5.41 4.80
N VAL A 27 -16.84 4.55 4.40
CA VAL A 27 -18.24 4.92 4.19
C VAL A 27 -18.94 5.23 5.52
N MET A 28 -18.66 4.46 6.57
CA MET A 28 -19.27 4.65 7.90
C MET A 28 -18.70 5.84 8.67
N SER A 29 -17.55 6.35 8.26
CA SER A 29 -16.87 7.49 8.90
C SER A 29 -16.80 8.72 7.99
N LEU A 30 -17.71 8.87 7.02
CA LEU A 30 -17.70 10.03 6.11
C LEU A 30 -17.72 11.37 6.86
N ASP A 31 -18.38 11.42 8.02
CA ASP A 31 -18.45 12.61 8.87
C ASP A 31 -17.19 12.85 9.71
N ASN A 32 -16.30 11.86 9.82
CA ASN A 32 -15.05 11.93 10.57
C ASN A 32 -13.96 11.04 9.96
N LEU A 33 -13.60 11.31 8.70
CA LEU A 33 -12.55 10.57 7.99
C LEU A 33 -11.20 10.51 8.71
N PRO A 34 -10.75 11.54 9.48
CA PRO A 34 -9.52 11.45 10.26
C PRO A 34 -9.48 10.29 11.26
N ALA A 35 -10.63 9.78 11.72
CA ALA A 35 -10.68 8.60 12.60
C ALA A 35 -10.08 7.34 11.96
N LEU A 36 -9.99 7.30 10.63
CA LEU A 36 -9.42 6.17 9.89
C LEU A 36 -7.91 6.28 9.70
N ASP A 37 -7.31 7.45 9.95
CA ASP A 37 -5.89 7.70 9.69
C ASP A 37 -4.98 6.61 10.32
N PRO A 38 -5.17 6.16 11.58
CA PRO A 38 -4.36 5.09 12.16
C PRO A 38 -4.48 3.75 11.42
N ILE A 39 -5.68 3.42 10.94
CA ILE A 39 -5.96 2.18 10.22
C ILE A 39 -5.32 2.22 8.83
N LEU A 40 -5.49 3.35 8.13
CA LEU A 40 -4.96 3.56 6.78
C LEU A 40 -3.43 3.62 6.78
N ASP A 41 -2.83 4.25 7.78
CA ASP A 41 -1.39 4.32 7.97
C ASP A 41 -0.79 2.92 8.26
N ASN A 42 -1.41 2.16 9.15
CA ASN A 42 -1.00 0.77 9.42
C ASN A 42 -1.09 -0.11 8.17
N LEU A 43 -2.16 0.04 7.39
CA LEU A 43 -2.31 -0.65 6.11
C LEU A 43 -1.20 -0.25 5.14
N GLY A 44 -0.90 1.05 5.03
CA GLY A 44 0.20 1.58 4.24
C GLY A 44 1.52 0.89 4.57
N ARG A 45 1.90 0.83 5.85
CA ARG A 45 3.13 0.16 6.30
C ARG A 45 3.16 -1.33 5.93
N ARG A 46 2.04 -2.04 6.06
CA ARG A 46 1.94 -3.46 5.65
C ARG A 46 2.24 -3.63 4.17
N HIS A 47 1.74 -2.73 3.32
CA HIS A 47 2.05 -2.74 1.89
C HIS A 47 3.49 -2.37 1.58
N GLY A 48 4.10 -1.44 2.33
CA GLY A 48 5.53 -1.11 2.21
C GLY A 48 6.40 -2.35 2.45
N LYS A 49 6.11 -3.10 3.52
CA LYS A 49 6.76 -4.39 3.81
C LYS A 49 6.56 -5.43 2.70
N LEU A 50 5.37 -5.50 2.10
CA LEU A 50 5.11 -6.44 1.01
C LEU A 50 5.87 -6.06 -0.27
N GLU A 51 6.03 -4.76 -0.58
CA GLU A 51 6.79 -4.30 -1.74
C GLU A 51 8.27 -4.66 -1.60
N VAL A 52 8.86 -4.41 -0.43
CA VAL A 52 10.25 -4.81 -0.14
C VAL A 52 10.46 -6.31 -0.30
N ASN A 53 9.46 -7.13 0.06
CA ASN A 53 9.50 -8.58 -0.11
C ASN A 53 9.15 -9.06 -1.53
N GLY A 54 8.96 -8.16 -2.49
CA GLY A 54 8.57 -8.49 -3.87
C GLY A 54 7.14 -9.02 -4.03
N LYS A 55 6.31 -8.95 -2.98
CA LYS A 55 4.93 -9.44 -2.93
C LYS A 55 3.88 -8.38 -3.27
N PHE A 56 4.30 -7.14 -3.46
CA PHE A 56 3.44 -6.03 -3.85
C PHE A 56 4.12 -5.16 -4.91
N ARG A 57 3.31 -4.58 -5.80
CA ARG A 57 3.76 -3.67 -6.86
C ARG A 57 2.92 -2.41 -6.81
N THR A 58 3.58 -1.27 -6.91
CA THR A 58 2.94 0.06 -6.88
C THR A 58 1.77 0.22 -7.89
N TYR A 59 1.79 -0.44 -9.06
CA TYR A 59 0.68 -0.34 -10.02
C TYR A 59 -0.64 -0.98 -9.54
N TYR A 60 -0.60 -1.84 -8.52
CA TYR A 60 -1.83 -2.41 -7.95
C TYR A 60 -2.76 -1.34 -7.36
N TRP A 61 -2.22 -0.20 -6.93
CA TRP A 61 -3.04 0.93 -6.48
C TRP A 61 -3.99 1.43 -7.56
N SER A 62 -3.50 1.66 -8.79
CA SER A 62 -4.36 2.13 -9.89
C SER A 62 -5.32 1.02 -10.35
N THR A 63 -4.88 -0.23 -10.39
CA THR A 63 -5.76 -1.38 -10.70
C THR A 63 -6.92 -1.46 -9.72
N PHE A 64 -6.66 -1.33 -8.41
CA PHE A 64 -7.70 -1.35 -7.39
C PHE A 64 -8.74 -0.23 -7.59
N LEU A 65 -8.31 1.01 -7.87
CA LEU A 65 -9.21 2.13 -8.11
C LEU A 65 -10.14 1.86 -9.30
N GLU A 66 -9.57 1.45 -10.43
CA GLU A 66 -10.36 1.21 -11.65
C GLU A 66 -11.31 0.02 -11.52
N CYS A 67 -10.85 -1.08 -10.90
CA CYS A 67 -11.71 -2.23 -10.59
C CYS A 67 -12.86 -1.84 -9.66
N SER A 68 -12.59 -1.08 -8.60
CA SER A 68 -13.60 -0.66 -7.63
C SER A 68 -14.66 0.24 -8.27
N ILE A 69 -14.26 1.16 -9.13
CA ILE A 69 -15.18 2.03 -9.88
C ILE A 69 -16.02 1.22 -10.87
N CYS A 70 -15.39 0.29 -11.60
CA CYS A 70 -16.07 -0.57 -12.56
C CYS A 70 -17.14 -1.43 -11.88
N ILE A 71 -16.78 -2.09 -10.77
CA ILE A 71 -17.69 -2.94 -10.00
C ILE A 71 -18.82 -2.10 -9.39
N PHE A 72 -18.51 -0.96 -8.78
CA PHE A 72 -19.52 -0.10 -8.15
C PHE A 72 -20.55 0.42 -9.17
N ARG A 73 -20.10 0.90 -10.34
CA ARG A 73 -21.01 1.31 -11.43
C ARG A 73 -21.89 0.15 -11.88
N LYS A 74 -21.28 -1.00 -12.17
CA LYS A 74 -22.01 -2.18 -12.61
C LYS A 74 -23.08 -2.59 -11.59
N THR A 75 -22.76 -2.57 -10.30
CA THR A 75 -23.70 -2.88 -9.22
C THR A 75 -24.87 -1.89 -9.17
N LEU A 76 -24.59 -0.59 -9.21
CA LEU A 76 -25.65 0.44 -9.19
C LEU A 76 -26.56 0.35 -10.43
N THR A 77 -25.99 0.23 -11.63
CA THR A 77 -26.76 0.10 -12.87
C THR A 77 -27.59 -1.19 -12.89
N ASN A 78 -27.03 -2.32 -12.44
CA ASN A 78 -27.75 -3.59 -12.38
C ASN A 78 -28.89 -3.59 -11.38
N SER A 79 -28.82 -2.75 -10.34
CA SER A 79 -29.92 -2.63 -9.37
C SER A 79 -31.19 -2.06 -9.99
N ARG A 80 -31.08 -1.29 -11.09
CA ARG A 80 -32.17 -0.55 -11.75
C ARG A 80 -32.99 0.34 -10.78
N LYS A 81 -32.44 0.66 -9.60
CA LYS A 81 -33.08 1.47 -8.56
C LYS A 81 -32.83 2.97 -8.71
N PHE A 82 -31.79 3.32 -9.46
CA PHE A 82 -31.30 4.69 -9.56
C PHE A 82 -31.27 5.14 -11.02
N PRO A 83 -31.65 6.39 -11.33
CA PRO A 83 -31.49 6.94 -12.67
C PRO A 83 -30.01 7.13 -13.00
N ASP A 84 -29.66 7.07 -14.29
CA ASP A 84 -28.26 7.10 -14.74
C ASP A 84 -27.47 8.31 -14.22
N LYS A 85 -28.10 9.49 -14.14
CA LYS A 85 -27.50 10.70 -13.57
C LYS A 85 -27.03 10.53 -12.12
N ASP A 86 -27.79 9.80 -11.30
CA ASP A 86 -27.49 9.61 -9.88
C ASP A 86 -26.41 8.54 -9.74
N VAL A 87 -26.40 7.55 -10.63
CA VAL A 87 -25.30 6.57 -10.74
C VAL A 87 -24.00 7.30 -11.05
N ASP A 88 -23.97 8.17 -12.08
CA ASP A 88 -22.75 8.89 -12.44
C ASP A 88 -22.27 9.82 -11.32
N GLN A 89 -23.18 10.52 -10.64
CA GLN A 89 -22.82 11.31 -9.47
C GLN A 89 -22.22 10.45 -8.35
N ALA A 90 -22.81 9.29 -8.07
CA ALA A 90 -22.29 8.35 -7.08
C ALA A 90 -20.89 7.83 -7.48
N ILE A 91 -20.64 7.59 -8.76
CA ILE A 91 -19.31 7.19 -9.24
C ILE A 91 -18.27 8.29 -9.06
N ILE A 92 -18.63 9.55 -9.28
CA ILE A 92 -17.73 10.69 -9.06
C ILE A 92 -17.35 10.76 -7.58
N LEU A 93 -18.33 10.71 -6.67
CA LEU A 93 -18.11 10.74 -5.22
C LEU A 93 -17.27 9.55 -4.76
N TRP A 94 -17.56 8.35 -5.26
CA TRP A 94 -16.81 7.14 -4.98
C TRP A 94 -15.34 7.25 -5.40
N ARG A 95 -15.09 7.82 -6.59
CA ARG A 95 -13.73 8.07 -7.07
C ARG A 95 -12.96 9.02 -6.17
N TYR A 96 -13.61 10.07 -5.65
CA TYR A 96 -12.96 11.00 -4.71
C TYR A 96 -12.64 10.31 -3.38
N LEU A 97 -13.61 9.62 -2.79
CA LEU A 97 -13.42 8.88 -1.54
C LEU A 97 -12.24 7.89 -1.65
N LEU A 98 -12.22 7.06 -2.69
CA LEU A 98 -11.16 6.08 -2.88
C LEU A 98 -9.79 6.74 -3.10
N ARG A 99 -9.73 7.86 -3.83
CA ARG A 99 -8.47 8.59 -4.03
C ARG A 99 -7.92 9.13 -2.72
N ASP A 100 -8.78 9.68 -1.86
CA ASP A 100 -8.35 10.23 -0.57
C ASP A 100 -7.92 9.13 0.39
N VAL A 101 -8.68 8.03 0.48
CA VAL A 101 -8.28 6.83 1.23
C VAL A 101 -6.93 6.30 0.74
N MET A 102 -6.76 6.15 -0.57
CA MET A 102 -5.50 5.67 -1.15
C MET A 102 -4.34 6.64 -0.90
N LYS A 103 -4.57 7.96 -0.93
CA LYS A 103 -3.55 8.96 -0.64
C LYS A 103 -3.02 8.79 0.78
N LYS A 104 -3.90 8.55 1.76
CA LYS A 104 -3.53 8.28 3.15
C LYS A 104 -2.76 6.97 3.31
N ILE A 105 -3.22 5.89 2.68
CA ILE A 105 -2.50 4.60 2.68
C ILE A 105 -1.10 4.77 2.08
N LYS A 106 -0.98 5.50 0.95
CA LYS A 106 0.30 5.77 0.28
C LYS A 106 1.27 6.56 1.16
N ALA A 107 0.78 7.42 2.05
CA ALA A 107 1.65 8.14 2.99
C ALA A 107 2.37 7.16 3.94
N GLY A 108 1.63 6.26 4.60
CA GLY A 108 2.22 5.23 5.48
C GLY A 108 3.11 4.24 4.72
N TYR A 109 2.72 3.88 3.49
CA TYR A 109 3.51 3.05 2.58
C TYR A 109 4.87 3.68 2.23
N ASN A 110 4.87 4.95 1.81
CA ASN A 110 6.11 5.66 1.44
C ASN A 110 7.02 5.85 2.65
N ALA A 111 6.45 6.14 3.83
CA ALA A 111 7.20 6.27 5.07
C ALA A 111 7.89 4.95 5.45
N ASP A 112 7.20 3.81 5.37
CA ASP A 112 7.78 2.49 5.66
C ASP A 112 8.90 2.12 4.69
N ILE A 113 8.71 2.34 3.38
CA ILE A 113 9.77 2.10 2.39
C ILE A 113 10.98 2.99 2.66
N SER A 114 10.77 4.29 2.88
CA SER A 114 11.87 5.22 3.16
C SER A 114 12.67 4.77 4.39
N ASN A 115 11.99 4.43 5.49
CA ASN A 115 12.64 3.99 6.73
C ASN A 115 13.48 2.72 6.53
N ARG A 116 12.98 1.76 5.74
CA ARG A 116 13.69 0.52 5.42
C ARG A 116 14.90 0.77 4.54
N MET A 117 14.78 1.61 3.52
CA MET A 117 15.90 1.97 2.64
C MET A 117 17.00 2.69 3.41
N THR A 118 16.63 3.60 4.33
CA THR A 118 17.60 4.24 5.24
C THR A 118 18.29 3.21 6.13
N ALA A 119 17.55 2.26 6.71
CA ALA A 119 18.15 1.21 7.56
C ALA A 119 19.16 0.34 6.81
N LEU A 120 18.86 -0.04 5.56
CA LEU A 120 19.77 -0.81 4.71
C LEU A 120 21.04 0.00 4.37
N ALA A 121 20.91 1.29 4.07
CA ALA A 121 22.06 2.16 3.79
C ALA A 121 22.97 2.36 5.02
N MET A 122 22.39 2.38 6.23
CA MET A 122 23.17 2.48 7.47
C MET A 122 23.93 1.19 7.78
N ASP A 123 23.38 0.03 7.45
CA ASP A 123 24.04 -1.27 7.62
C ASP A 123 25.23 -1.42 6.65
N ASP A 124 25.05 -1.02 5.40
CA ASP A 124 26.11 -1.00 4.39
C ASP A 124 27.30 -0.11 4.85
N ASN A 125 27.03 1.10 5.34
CA ASN A 125 28.08 1.99 5.88
C ASN A 125 28.84 1.42 7.09
N ARG A 126 28.19 0.61 7.94
CA ARG A 126 28.86 -0.08 9.05
C ARG A 126 29.78 -1.19 8.57
N SER A 127 29.43 -1.86 7.47
CA SER A 127 30.29 -2.89 6.86
C SER A 127 31.62 -2.31 6.34
N PHE A 128 31.61 -1.06 5.88
CA PHE A 128 32.82 -0.33 5.46
C PHE A 128 33.66 0.21 6.62
N SER A 129 33.14 0.22 7.85
CA SER A 129 33.82 0.75 9.03
C SER A 129 34.20 -0.35 10.03
N LEU A 130 34.83 -1.42 9.54
CA LEU A 130 35.57 -2.35 10.40
C LEU A 130 36.85 -1.69 10.93
N PRO A 131 37.18 -1.80 12.23
CA PRO A 131 38.45 -1.30 12.76
C PRO A 131 39.61 -2.09 12.13
N SER A 132 40.57 -1.37 11.56
CA SER A 132 41.84 -1.97 11.12
C SER A 132 42.48 -2.70 12.30
N ILE A 133 42.59 -4.02 12.21
CA ILE A 133 43.40 -4.82 13.13
C ILE A 133 44.83 -4.29 13.02
N ARG A 134 45.26 -3.50 14.02
CA ARG A 134 46.62 -3.04 14.17
C ARG A 134 47.49 -4.30 14.30
N LYS A 135 48.15 -4.71 13.21
CA LYS A 135 49.17 -5.76 13.23
C LYS A 135 50.20 -5.37 14.29
N GLY A 136 50.17 -6.05 15.43
CA GLY A 136 51.22 -5.96 16.44
C GLY A 136 52.52 -6.40 15.78
N SER A 137 53.49 -5.48 15.73
CA SER A 137 54.87 -5.77 15.36
C SER A 137 55.41 -6.75 16.38
N TYR A 138 55.65 -8.00 15.98
CA TYR A 138 56.46 -8.92 16.77
C TYR A 138 57.91 -8.45 16.65
N THR A 139 58.37 -7.70 17.65
CA THR A 139 59.81 -7.53 17.90
C THR A 139 60.33 -8.85 18.45
N SER A 140 60.94 -9.65 17.58
CA SER A 140 61.77 -10.77 18.01
C SER A 140 63.12 -10.24 18.43
N ASP A 141 63.39 -10.24 19.73
CA ASP A 141 64.74 -10.01 20.24
C ASP A 141 64.98 -10.79 21.55
N VAL A 142 66.11 -11.52 21.54
CA VAL A 142 66.89 -12.12 22.64
C VAL A 142 66.28 -13.40 23.27
N ARG A 143 66.96 -14.57 23.27
CA ARG A 143 68.35 -14.87 23.64
C ARG A 143 68.88 -16.11 22.91
#